data_AF-A0A2V2FKY5-F1
#
_entry.id   AF-A0A2V2FKY5-F1
#
_cell.length_a   1.000
_cell.length_b   1.000
_cell.length_c   1.000
_cell.angle_alpha   90.00
_cell.angle_beta   90.00
_cell.angle_gamma   90.00
#
_symmetry.space_group_name_H-M   'P 1'
#
loop_
_entity.id
_entity.type
_entity.pdbx_description
1 polymer ?
#
loop_
_entity_poly.entity_id
_entity_poly.type
_entity_poly.pdbx_seq_one_letter_code
_entity_poly.pdbx_strand_id
1 'polypeptide(L)' 'MDAMRRNKNIPVFFAHGDADDFVPVAMTRENYAACGAEKELFLAPGAGHGLSYLVERERCEAALLAFLRKHMHSA' A
#
# COMPACT_ATOMS: atom_id res chain seq x y z
N MET A 1 -10.68 -1.20 9.95
CA MET A 1 -11.18 -2.12 8.90
C MET A 1 -12.46 -1.65 8.21
N ASP A 2 -13.44 -1.06 8.92
CA ASP A 2 -14.75 -0.69 8.34
C ASP A 2 -14.67 0.24 7.11
N ALA A 3 -13.74 1.20 7.11
CA ALA A 3 -13.49 2.06 5.95
C ALA A 3 -13.14 1.22 4.70
N MET A 4 -12.24 0.25 4.84
CA MET A 4 -11.82 -0.64 3.76
C MET A 4 -12.95 -1.56 3.31
N ARG A 5 -13.77 -2.08 4.23
CA ARG A 5 -14.93 -2.92 3.89
C ARG A 5 -15.98 -2.15 3.08
N ARG A 6 -16.18 -0.86 3.39
CA ARG A 6 -17.13 0.02 2.70
C ARG A 6 -16.61 0.56 1.38
N ASN A 7 -15.29 0.65 1.20
CA ASN A 7 -14.71 1.04 -0.08
C ASN A 7 -14.97 -0.06 -1.12
N LYS A 8 -15.61 0.30 -2.22
CA LYS A 8 -15.91 -0.59 -3.36
C LYS A 8 -15.30 -0.13 -4.68
N ASN A 9 -15.02 1.17 -4.81
CA ASN A 9 -14.80 1.78 -6.11
C ASN A 9 -13.52 2.61 -6.20
N ILE A 10 -12.88 2.93 -5.07
CA ILE A 10 -11.65 3.72 -5.05
C ILE A 10 -10.47 2.75 -4.95
N PRO A 11 -9.62 2.61 -5.97
CA PRO A 11 -8.44 1.75 -5.89
C PRO A 11 -7.53 2.15 -4.72
N VAL A 12 -6.95 1.18 -4.01
CA VAL A 12 -6.08 1.44 -2.85
C VAL A 12 -4.71 0.80 -3.04
N PHE A 13 -3.67 1.62 -2.93
CA PHE A 13 -2.29 1.16 -2.85
C PHE A 13 -1.83 1.18 -1.39
N PHE A 14 -1.59 0.00 -0.82
CA PHE A 14 -1.06 -0.14 0.54
C PHE A 14 0.46 -0.22 0.46
N ALA A 15 1.17 0.73 1.08
CA ALA A 15 2.62 0.71 1.21
C ALA A 15 3.01 0.61 2.68
N HIS A 16 3.82 -0.38 3.04
CA HIS A 16 4.19 -0.63 4.45
C HIS A 16 5.61 -1.19 4.55
N GLY A 17 6.33 -0.84 5.63
CA GLY A 17 7.62 -1.43 5.94
C GLY A 17 7.46 -2.71 6.75
N ASP A 18 8.08 -3.82 6.36
CA ASP A 18 7.85 -5.10 7.05
C ASP A 18 8.54 -5.21 8.42
N ALA A 19 9.42 -4.26 8.74
CA ALA A 19 10.08 -4.09 10.03
C ALA A 19 9.49 -2.92 10.85
N ASP A 20 8.31 -2.41 10.49
CA ASP A 20 7.60 -1.39 11.26
C ASP A 20 7.12 -1.96 12.61
N ASP A 21 7.73 -1.47 13.70
CA ASP A 21 7.43 -1.82 15.08
C ASP A 21 6.51 -0.80 15.78
N PHE A 22 6.22 0.33 15.14
CA PHE A 22 5.29 1.33 15.62
C PHE A 22 3.86 1.05 15.15
N VAL A 23 3.70 0.70 13.87
CA VAL A 23 2.46 0.20 13.27
C VAL A 23 2.74 -1.16 12.63
N PRO A 24 2.47 -2.28 13.32
CA PRO A 24 2.83 -3.61 12.83
C PRO A 24 2.27 -3.91 11.44
N VAL A 25 3.08 -4.56 10.58
CA VAL A 25 2.70 -4.93 9.21
C VAL A 25 1.39 -5.74 9.12
N ALA A 26 1.04 -6.47 10.18
CA ALA A 26 -0.24 -7.18 10.28
C ALA A 26 -1.45 -6.25 10.07
N MET A 27 -1.39 -5.00 10.56
CA MET A 27 -2.48 -4.03 10.39
C MET A 27 -2.71 -3.66 8.92
N THR A 28 -1.64 -3.54 8.12
CA THR A 28 -1.76 -3.31 6.68
C THR A 28 -2.36 -4.54 5.99
N ARG A 29 -1.95 -5.75 6.39
CA ARG A 29 -2.45 -7.01 5.82
C ARG A 29 -3.94 -7.19 6.10
N GLU A 30 -4.40 -6.86 7.30
CA GLU A 30 -5.80 -6.90 7.67
C GLU A 30 -6.63 -5.87 6.87
N ASN A 31 -6.12 -4.65 6.69
CA ASN A 31 -6.78 -3.63 5.87
C ASN A 31 -6.84 -4.05 4.39
N TYR A 32 -5.76 -4.62 3.86
CA TYR A 32 -5.70 -5.17 2.51
C TYR A 32 -6.73 -6.30 2.33
N ALA A 33 -6.80 -7.25 3.27
CA ALA A 33 -7.78 -8.31 3.26
C ALA A 33 -9.22 -7.77 3.31
N ALA A 34 -9.48 -6.75 4.14
CA ALA A 34 -10.78 -6.13 4.30
C ALA A 34 -11.22 -5.24 3.12
N CYS A 35 -10.29 -4.73 2.31
CA CYS A 35 -10.58 -3.81 1.21
C CYS A 35 -11.43 -4.49 0.13
N GLY A 36 -12.61 -3.90 -0.14
CA GLY A 36 -13.55 -4.41 -1.14
C GLY A 36 -13.39 -3.83 -2.55
N ALA A 37 -12.46 -2.90 -2.73
CA ALA A 37 -12.13 -2.31 -4.02
C ALA A 37 -10.90 -2.99 -4.64
N GLU A 38 -10.53 -2.54 -5.84
CA GLU A 38 -9.24 -2.89 -6.42
C GLU A 38 -8.09 -2.44 -5.51
N LYS A 39 -7.08 -3.31 -5.36
CA LYS A 39 -6.08 -3.14 -4.31
C LYS A 39 -4.74 -3.76 -4.68
N GLU A 40 -3.67 -3.09 -4.27
CA GLU A 40 -2.30 -3.55 -4.40
C GLU A 40 -1.56 -3.38 -3.07
N LEU A 41 -0.59 -4.27 -2.78
CA LEU A 41 0.18 -4.26 -1.55
C LEU A 41 1.68 -4.24 -1.87
N PHE A 42 2.35 -3.20 -1.39
CA PHE A 42 3.79 -3.03 -1.42
C PHE A 42 4.35 -3.17 0.00
N LEU A 43 5.22 -4.17 0.19
CA LEU A 43 5.99 -4.34 1.41
C LEU A 43 7.47 -4.07 1.13
N ALA A 44 8.05 -3.15 1.90
CA ALA A 44 9.46 -2.81 1.84
C ALA A 44 10.24 -3.63 2.90
N PRO A 45 11.06 -4.61 2.48
CA PRO A 45 11.83 -5.43 3.41
C PRO A 45 12.81 -4.60 4.24
N GLY A 46 12.83 -4.83 5.55
CA GLY A 46 13.69 -4.13 6.50
C GLY A 46 13.32 -2.68 6.77
N ALA A 47 12.26 -2.14 6.16
CA ALA A 47 11.84 -0.76 6.40
C ALA A 47 10.99 -0.65 7.67
N GLY A 48 11.33 0.35 8.52
CA GLY A 48 10.51 0.75 9.66
C GLY A 48 9.42 1.76 9.29
N HIS A 49 8.83 2.39 10.31
CA HIS A 49 7.71 3.32 10.14
C HIS A 49 8.03 4.50 9.22
N GLY A 50 7.28 4.63 8.13
CA GLY A 50 7.46 5.71 7.14
C GLY A 50 8.72 5.59 6.28
N LEU A 51 9.47 4.49 6.37
CA LEU A 51 10.78 4.35 5.70
C LEU A 51 10.73 3.61 4.36
N SER A 52 9.58 3.09 3.92
CA SER A 52 9.46 2.28 2.71
C SER A 52 10.08 2.92 1.47
N TYR A 53 9.87 4.23 1.26
CA TYR A 53 10.45 4.97 0.15
C TYR A 53 11.96 5.18 0.31
N LEU A 54 12.46 5.34 1.54
CA LEU A 54 13.89 5.57 1.78
C LEU A 54 14.72 4.29 1.63
N VAL A 55 14.17 3.15 2.06
CA VAL A 55 14.85 1.85 2.00
C VAL A 55 14.74 1.23 0.60
N GLU A 56 13.56 1.29 -0.02
CA GLU A 56 13.26 0.61 -1.30
C GLU A 56 12.82 1.62 -2.37
N ARG A 57 13.55 2.74 -2.51
CA ARG A 57 13.16 3.87 -3.37
C ARG A 57 12.71 3.47 -4.76
N GLU A 58 13.57 2.78 -5.51
CA GLU A 58 13.31 2.44 -6.92
C GLU A 58 12.10 1.51 -7.08
N ARG A 59 11.98 0.52 -6.18
CA ARG A 59 10.85 -0.41 -6.16
C ARG A 59 9.55 0.28 -5.74
N CYS A 60 9.62 1.18 -4.77
CA CYS A 60 8.49 1.97 -4.30
C CYS A 60 7.97 2.90 -5.41
N GLU A 61 8.87 3.61 -6.10
CA GLU A 61 8.53 4.49 -7.23
C GLU A 61 7.93 3.69 -8.40
N ALA A 62 8.56 2.58 -8.78
CA ALA A 62 8.07 1.76 -9.87
C ALA A 62 6.66 1.21 -9.57
N ALA A 63 6.44 0.69 -8.35
CA ALA A 63 5.13 0.18 -7.94
C ALA A 63 4.06 1.28 -7.90
N LEU A 64 4.40 2.45 -7.32
CA LEU A 64 3.48 3.59 -7.25
C LEU A 64 3.13 4.12 -8.65
N LEU A 65 4.11 4.29 -9.54
CA LEU A 65 3.86 4.75 -10.91
C LEU A 65 3.06 3.75 -11.72
N ALA A 66 3.30 2.44 -11.54
CA ALA A 66 2.51 1.40 -12.18
C ALA A 66 1.04 1.46 -11.72
N PHE A 67 0.81 1.57 -10.41
CA PHE A 67 -0.53 1.73 -9.84
C PHE A 67 -1.23 2.98 -10.36
N LEU A 68 -0.54 4.13 -10.36
CA LEU A 68 -1.13 5.39 -10.86
C LEU A 68 -1.46 5.31 -12.35
N ARG A 69 -0.58 4.77 -13.20
CA ARG A 69 -0.86 4.61 -14.64
C ARG A 69 -2.06 3.71 -14.91
N LYS A 70 -2.27 2.70 -14.07
CA LYS A 70 -3.38 1.75 -14.19
C LYS A 70 -4.74 2.37 -13.84
N HIS A 71 -4.76 3.33 -12.91
CA HIS A 71 -6.00 3.87 -12.35
C HIS A 71 -6.29 5.33 -12.70
N MET A 72 -5.27 6.10 -13.09
CA MET A 72 -5.44 7.45 -13.60
C MET A 72 -5.52 7.38 -15.12
N HIS A 73 -6.68 7.73 -15.67
CA HIS A 73 -6.77 8.07 -17.08
C HIS A 73 -6.31 9.53 -17.24
N SER A 74 -5.55 9.82 -18.29
CA SER A 74 -5.31 11.20 -18.72
C SER A 74 -6.66 11.87 -18.95
N ALA A 75 -6.85 13.05 -18.34
CA ALA A 75 -7.93 13.94 -18.71
C ALA A 75 -7.80 14.37 -20.19
#